data_AF-X1RTF3-F1
#
_entry.id   AF-X1RTF3-F1
#
_cell.length_a   1.000
_cell.length_b   1.000
_cell.length_c   1.000
_cell.angle_alpha   90.00
_cell.angle_beta   90.00
_cell.angle_gamma   90.00
#
_symmetry.space_group_name_H-M   'P 1'
#
loop_
_entity.id
_entity.type
_entity.pdbx_description
1 polymer ?
#
loop_
_entity_poly.entity_id
_entity_poly.type
_entity_poly.pdbx_seq_one_letter_code
_entity_poly.pdbx_strand_id
1 'polypeptide(L)'
;MGMCVVGIGILGLSILYFVFHTNPNFLFIIPGYGFGASSVAIFARVGGGIFTKAADTGADIVGKVEEGIPEDDPRNAAVIADFVGDNVGDVAGMGADLFESYVDSIIATMTLGMIATFSISLGKSLVPDMATAWFLPMMVAAGGIIASIIGVFLVRVGEKVEMGALLNALRRGTFSA
;
A
#
# COMPACT_ATOMS: atom_id res chain seq x y z
N MET A 1 -6.99 -7.93 -0.43
CA MET A 1 -6.41 -6.67 -0.94
C MET A 1 -4.89 -6.67 -0.93
N GLY A 2 -4.22 -6.80 0.22
CA GLY A 2 -2.75 -6.64 0.34
C GLY A 2 -1.91 -7.45 -0.66
N MET A 3 -2.17 -8.76 -0.81
CA MET A 3 -1.45 -9.59 -1.79
C MET A 3 -1.61 -9.13 -3.24
N CYS A 4 -2.78 -8.60 -3.60
CA CYS A 4 -3.02 -8.08 -4.95
C CYS A 4 -2.27 -6.77 -5.18
N VAL A 5 -2.30 -5.86 -4.20
CA VAL A 5 -1.60 -4.56 -4.27
C VAL A 5 -0.09 -4.77 -4.44
N VAL A 6 0.49 -5.61 -3.58
CA VAL A 6 1.92 -5.94 -3.63
C VAL A 6 2.27 -6.69 -4.92
N GLY A 7 1.44 -7.66 -5.33
CA GLY A 7 1.65 -8.43 -6.55
C GLY A 7 1.64 -7.57 -7.81
N ILE A 8 0.67 -6.66 -7.94
CA ILE A 8 0.60 -5.70 -9.07
C ILE A 8 1.78 -4.73 -9.02
N GLY A 9 2.19 -4.26 -7.83
CA GLY A 9 3.36 -3.41 -7.64
C GLY A 9 4.65 -4.03 -8.16
N ILE A 10 4.96 -5.26 -7.71
CA ILE A 10 6.15 -6.00 -8.18
C ILE A 10 6.05 -6.31 -9.67
N LEU A 11 4.87 -6.70 -10.17
CA LEU A 11 4.68 -7.01 -11.57
C LEU A 11 4.95 -5.77 -12.45
N GLY A 12 4.45 -4.60 -12.06
CA GLY A 12 4.73 -3.34 -12.74
C GLY A 12 6.21 -2.98 -12.75
N LEU A 13 6.89 -3.10 -11.61
CA LEU A 13 8.35 -2.89 -11.51
C LEU A 13 9.15 -3.89 -12.37
N SER A 14 8.72 -5.14 -12.41
CA SER A 14 9.35 -6.19 -13.22
C SER A 14 9.20 -5.91 -14.72
N ILE A 15 8.01 -5.47 -15.16
CA ILE A 15 7.79 -5.07 -16.55
C ILE A 15 8.70 -3.89 -16.93
N LEU A 16 8.77 -2.87 -16.07
CA LEU A 16 9.64 -1.71 -16.30
C LEU A 16 11.11 -2.12 -16.42
N TYR A 17 11.56 -3.04 -15.57
CA TYR A 17 12.90 -3.61 -15.67
C TYR A 17 13.12 -4.28 -17.03
N PHE A 18 12.29 -5.25 -17.43
CA PHE A 18 12.50 -5.97 -18.68
C PHE A 18 12.44 -5.08 -19.93
N VAL A 19 11.64 -4.01 -19.89
CA VAL A 19 11.51 -3.09 -21.03
C VAL A 19 12.67 -2.09 -21.09
N PHE A 20 13.14 -1.58 -19.95
CA PHE A 20 14.05 -0.43 -19.91
C PHE A 20 15.44 -0.72 -19.34
N HIS A 21 15.77 -1.94 -18.90
CA HIS A 21 17.07 -2.28 -18.28
C HIS A 21 18.31 -1.96 -19.13
N THR A 22 18.16 -1.86 -20.45
CA THR A 22 19.24 -1.62 -21.42
C THR A 22 19.38 -0.14 -21.74
N ASN A 23 18.44 0.70 -21.29
CA ASN A 23 18.45 2.12 -21.57
C ASN A 23 19.36 2.85 -20.56
N PRO A 24 20.36 3.62 -21.02
CA PRO A 24 21.25 4.37 -20.14
C PRO A 24 20.51 5.46 -19.33
N ASN A 25 19.35 5.93 -19.80
CA ASN A 25 18.52 6.94 -19.11
C ASN A 25 17.53 6.34 -18.11
N PHE A 26 17.60 5.04 -17.84
CA PHE A 26 16.63 4.34 -17.01
C PHE A 26 16.46 4.98 -15.62
N LEU A 27 17.55 5.48 -15.02
CA LEU A 27 17.55 6.19 -13.73
C LEU A 27 16.58 7.39 -13.70
N PHE A 28 16.32 8.03 -14.84
CA PHE A 28 15.37 9.15 -14.95
C PHE A 28 13.94 8.68 -15.28
N ILE A 29 13.77 7.46 -15.75
CA ILE A 29 12.48 6.91 -16.19
C ILE A 29 11.72 6.29 -15.02
N ILE A 30 12.39 5.51 -14.16
CA ILE A 30 11.73 4.76 -13.07
C ILE A 30 11.04 5.66 -12.06
N PRO A 31 11.62 6.79 -11.61
CA PRO A 31 10.94 7.67 -10.67
C PRO A 31 9.61 8.20 -11.23
N GLY A 32 9.45 8.23 -12.56
CA GLY A 32 8.19 8.59 -13.21
C GLY A 32 7.05 7.60 -12.93
N TYR A 33 7.36 6.32 -12.74
CA TYR A 33 6.35 5.32 -12.34
C TYR A 33 5.84 5.59 -10.93
N GLY A 34 6.75 5.84 -9.99
CA GLY A 34 6.43 6.22 -8.63
C GLY A 34 5.61 7.51 -8.56
N PHE A 35 6.09 8.56 -9.24
CA PHE A 35 5.38 9.83 -9.35
C PHE A 35 3.96 9.68 -9.91
N GLY A 36 3.78 8.81 -10.92
CA GLY A 36 2.45 8.48 -11.45
C GLY A 36 1.56 7.80 -10.43
N ALA A 37 2.10 6.83 -9.67
CA ALA A 37 1.41 6.16 -8.58
C ALA A 37 0.98 7.16 -7.50
N SER A 38 1.87 8.05 -7.04
CA SER A 38 1.57 9.08 -6.02
C SER A 38 0.51 10.05 -6.49
N SER A 39 0.59 10.45 -7.77
CA SER A 39 -0.38 11.36 -8.37
C SER A 39 -1.79 10.76 -8.39
N VAL A 40 -1.93 9.47 -8.65
CA VAL A 40 -3.26 8.82 -8.59
C VAL A 40 -3.68 8.59 -7.14
N ALA A 41 -2.76 8.17 -6.28
CA ALA A 41 -3.03 7.88 -4.87
C ALA A 41 -3.56 9.11 -4.12
N ILE A 42 -2.99 10.31 -4.34
CA ILE A 42 -3.45 11.53 -3.68
C ILE A 42 -4.91 11.85 -4.04
N PHE A 43 -5.31 11.72 -5.32
CA PHE A 43 -6.69 11.97 -5.72
C PHE A 43 -7.64 10.88 -5.21
N ALA A 44 -7.23 9.61 -5.26
CA ALA A 44 -8.05 8.51 -4.75
C ALA A 44 -8.29 8.65 -3.24
N ARG A 45 -7.25 9.00 -2.47
CA ARG A 45 -7.34 9.12 -1.02
C ARG A 45 -8.07 10.39 -0.58
N VAL A 46 -7.77 11.53 -1.18
CA VAL A 46 -8.44 12.79 -0.85
C VAL A 46 -9.90 12.73 -1.29
N GLY A 47 -10.17 12.29 -2.52
CA GLY A 47 -11.54 12.17 -3.03
C GLY A 47 -12.37 11.16 -2.23
N GLY A 48 -11.85 9.96 -2.01
CA GLY A 48 -12.52 8.94 -1.21
C GLY A 48 -12.68 9.34 0.25
N GLY A 49 -11.66 9.97 0.84
CA GLY A 49 -11.67 10.46 2.22
C GLY A 49 -12.70 11.55 2.47
N ILE A 50 -12.82 12.53 1.56
CA ILE A 50 -13.87 13.55 1.62
C ILE A 50 -15.24 12.89 1.52
N PHE A 51 -15.42 11.92 0.62
CA PHE A 51 -16.70 11.25 0.43
C PHE A 51 -17.13 10.45 1.67
N THR A 52 -16.29 9.55 2.18
CA THR A 52 -16.62 8.76 3.39
C THR A 52 -16.87 9.65 4.59
N LYS A 53 -15.96 10.60 4.89
CA LYS A 53 -16.10 11.40 6.11
C LYS A 53 -17.24 12.40 6.08
N ALA A 54 -17.62 12.89 4.92
CA ALA A 54 -18.84 13.70 4.80
C ALA A 54 -20.10 12.86 5.03
N ALA A 55 -20.14 11.63 4.50
CA ALA A 55 -21.28 10.73 4.63
C ALA A 55 -21.43 10.20 6.08
N ASP A 56 -20.36 9.63 6.63
CA ASP A 56 -20.22 9.13 8.01
C ASP A 56 -20.67 10.20 9.03
N THR A 57 -20.02 11.38 8.99
CA THR A 57 -20.36 12.48 9.91
C THR A 57 -21.81 12.95 9.76
N GLY A 58 -22.33 13.01 8.54
CA GLY A 58 -23.72 13.43 8.29
C GLY A 58 -24.74 12.41 8.77
N ALA A 59 -24.47 11.12 8.52
CA ALA A 59 -25.31 10.01 8.95
C ALA A 59 -25.39 9.94 10.48
N ASP A 60 -24.24 10.06 11.14
CA ASP A 60 -24.12 9.93 12.58
C ASP A 60 -24.71 11.09 13.36
N ILE A 61 -24.43 12.33 12.97
CA ILE A 61 -24.93 13.49 13.69
C ILE A 61 -26.46 13.56 13.59
N VAL A 62 -27.01 13.48 12.38
CA VAL A 62 -28.47 13.60 12.19
C VAL A 62 -29.19 12.36 12.73
N GLY A 63 -28.66 11.16 12.49
CA GLY A 63 -29.27 9.91 12.94
C GLY A 63 -29.20 9.74 14.45
N LYS A 64 -27.99 9.69 15.01
CA LYS A 64 -27.78 9.33 16.42
C LYS A 64 -28.08 10.49 17.37
N VAL A 65 -27.70 11.72 17.00
CA VAL A 65 -27.75 12.87 17.92
C VAL A 65 -29.06 13.66 17.81
N GLU A 66 -29.54 13.94 16.59
CA GLU A 66 -30.75 14.74 16.40
C GLU A 66 -32.04 13.90 16.48
N GLU A 67 -32.12 12.81 15.72
CA GLU A 67 -33.32 11.95 15.65
C GLU A 67 -33.33 10.82 16.69
N GLY A 68 -32.17 10.50 17.28
CA GLY A 68 -32.04 9.44 18.27
C GLY A 68 -32.30 8.03 17.72
N ILE A 69 -32.13 7.83 16.42
CA ILE A 69 -32.23 6.52 15.78
C ILE A 69 -30.89 5.77 15.87
N PRO A 70 -30.90 4.43 15.79
CA PRO A 70 -29.67 3.63 15.79
C PRO A 70 -28.70 4.00 14.67
N GLU A 71 -27.43 3.66 14.87
CA GLU A 71 -26.40 3.63 13.82
C GLU A 71 -26.84 2.74 12.65
N ASP A 72 -26.48 3.13 11.43
CA ASP A 72 -26.79 2.40 10.19
C ASP A 72 -28.28 2.09 9.97
N ASP A 73 -29.17 2.89 10.56
CA ASP A 73 -30.61 2.66 10.42
C ASP A 73 -31.07 2.89 8.96
N PRO A 74 -31.83 1.95 8.36
CA PRO A 74 -32.25 2.05 6.96
C PRO A 74 -33.17 3.25 6.68
N ARG A 75 -33.71 3.91 7.70
CA ARG A 75 -34.49 5.15 7.55
C ARG A 75 -33.61 6.38 7.30
N ASN A 76 -32.32 6.30 7.63
CA ASN A 76 -31.37 7.38 7.41
C ASN A 76 -30.85 7.34 5.97
N ALA A 77 -31.16 8.37 5.20
CA ALA A 77 -30.81 8.46 3.78
C ALA A 77 -29.29 8.50 3.52
N ALA A 78 -28.48 8.88 4.52
CA ALA A 78 -27.03 8.98 4.38
C ALA A 78 -26.30 7.64 4.51
N VAL A 79 -26.94 6.60 5.06
CA VAL A 79 -26.29 5.30 5.37
C VAL A 79 -25.77 4.59 4.12
N ILE A 80 -26.45 4.72 2.98
CA ILE A 80 -25.95 4.15 1.72
C ILE A 80 -24.66 4.86 1.28
N ALA A 81 -24.60 6.19 1.45
CA ALA A 81 -23.40 6.95 1.11
C ALA A 81 -22.24 6.61 2.05
N ASP A 82 -22.54 6.33 3.33
CA ASP A 82 -21.55 5.91 4.31
C ASP A 82 -20.90 4.56 3.93
N PHE A 83 -21.71 3.52 3.70
CA PHE A 83 -21.21 2.21 3.26
C PHE A 83 -20.49 2.26 1.90
N VAL A 84 -20.93 3.12 0.97
CA VAL A 84 -20.18 3.35 -0.27
C VAL A 84 -18.85 4.03 0.05
N GLY A 85 -18.85 5.00 0.97
CA GLY A 85 -17.67 5.69 1.44
C GLY A 85 -16.61 4.77 2.00
N ASP A 86 -16.97 3.79 2.83
CA ASP A 86 -16.00 2.81 3.36
C ASP A 86 -15.27 2.06 2.24
N ASN A 87 -15.98 1.72 1.16
CA ASN A 87 -15.37 1.03 0.03
C ASN A 87 -14.52 1.97 -0.85
N VAL A 88 -14.93 3.23 -1.00
CA VAL A 88 -14.23 4.19 -1.88
C VAL A 88 -13.02 4.81 -1.17
N GLY A 89 -13.17 5.22 0.08
CA GLY A 89 -12.12 5.83 0.89
C GLY A 89 -11.22 4.78 1.54
N ASP A 90 -11.80 3.99 2.44
CA ASP A 90 -11.01 3.14 3.34
C ASP A 90 -10.45 1.90 2.64
N VAL A 91 -11.09 1.43 1.56
CA VAL A 91 -10.61 0.30 0.77
C VAL A 91 -9.81 0.78 -0.45
N ALA A 92 -10.42 1.50 -1.39
CA ALA A 92 -9.73 1.87 -2.63
C ALA A 92 -8.64 2.93 -2.40
N GLY A 93 -8.92 3.97 -1.60
CA GLY A 93 -7.95 4.99 -1.23
C GLY A 93 -6.75 4.43 -0.46
N MET A 94 -6.99 3.59 0.55
CA MET A 94 -5.90 2.91 1.27
C MET A 94 -5.10 1.97 0.38
N GLY A 95 -5.75 1.25 -0.54
CA GLY A 95 -5.06 0.37 -1.48
C GLY A 95 -4.11 1.12 -2.41
N ALA A 96 -4.52 2.27 -2.93
CA ALA A 96 -3.68 3.13 -3.79
C ALA A 96 -2.50 3.74 -3.02
N ASP A 97 -2.73 4.15 -1.77
CA ASP A 97 -1.69 4.66 -0.88
C ASP A 97 -0.61 3.61 -0.57
N LEU A 98 -1.03 2.40 -0.16
CA LEU A 98 -0.10 1.31 0.12
C LEU A 98 0.67 0.87 -1.13
N PHE A 99 0.03 0.90 -2.29
CA PHE A 99 0.67 0.63 -3.57
C PHE A 99 1.81 1.60 -3.84
N GLU A 100 1.53 2.89 -3.75
CA GLU A 100 2.51 3.94 -4.01
C GLU A 100 3.68 3.86 -3.03
N SER A 101 3.40 3.88 -1.73
CA SER A 101 4.45 3.84 -0.71
C SER A 101 5.35 2.61 -0.85
N TYR A 102 4.77 1.46 -1.21
CA TYR A 102 5.53 0.24 -1.47
C TYR A 102 6.45 0.36 -2.69
N VAL A 103 5.90 0.78 -3.83
CA VAL A 103 6.64 0.95 -5.08
C VAL A 103 7.75 2.00 -4.93
N ASP A 104 7.44 3.14 -4.33
CA ASP A 104 8.38 4.26 -4.18
C ASP A 104 9.55 3.91 -3.27
N SER A 105 9.32 3.17 -2.19
CA SER A 105 10.41 2.70 -1.32
C SER A 105 11.42 1.81 -2.07
N ILE A 106 10.93 0.96 -2.97
CA ILE A 106 11.76 0.08 -3.80
C ILE A 106 12.52 0.91 -4.84
N ILE A 107 11.84 1.82 -5.53
CA ILE A 107 12.44 2.71 -6.54
C ILE A 107 13.51 3.61 -5.94
N ALA A 108 13.24 4.19 -4.77
CA ALA A 108 14.20 5.03 -4.06
C ALA A 108 15.47 4.23 -3.71
N THR A 109 15.29 3.00 -3.22
CA THR A 109 16.42 2.11 -2.91
C THR A 109 17.20 1.72 -4.16
N MET A 110 16.53 1.40 -5.28
CA MET A 110 17.18 1.12 -6.57
C MET A 110 17.99 2.32 -7.08
N THR A 111 17.39 3.52 -7.04
CA THR A 111 18.00 4.77 -7.49
C THR A 111 19.26 5.07 -6.69
N LEU A 112 19.20 4.93 -5.36
CA LEU A 112 20.37 5.07 -4.48
C LEU A 112 21.44 4.01 -4.78
N GLY A 113 21.06 2.76 -4.99
CA GLY A 113 22.00 1.68 -5.36
C GLY A 113 22.73 1.94 -6.68
N MET A 114 22.02 2.45 -7.68
CA MET A 114 22.62 2.82 -8.97
C MET A 114 23.63 3.97 -8.81
N ILE A 115 23.29 5.02 -8.06
CA ILE A 115 24.20 6.14 -7.79
C ILE A 115 25.43 5.64 -7.00
N ALA A 116 25.23 4.73 -6.04
CA ALA A 116 26.30 4.14 -5.25
C ALA A 116 27.26 3.24 -6.06
N THR A 117 26.84 2.77 -7.24
CA THR A 117 27.69 2.05 -8.21
C THR A 117 28.68 3.01 -8.91
N PHE A 118 28.28 4.26 -9.11
CA PHE A 118 29.10 5.30 -9.77
C PHE A 118 29.50 6.42 -8.80
N SER A 119 29.77 6.08 -7.53
CA SER A 119 30.12 7.07 -6.53
C SER A 119 31.50 7.68 -6.78
N ILE A 120 31.51 8.84 -7.44
CA ILE A 120 32.71 9.64 -7.73
C ILE A 120 33.38 10.11 -6.43
N SER A 121 32.59 10.36 -5.37
CA SER A 121 33.07 10.92 -4.10
C SER A 121 33.82 9.92 -3.22
N LEU A 122 33.51 8.63 -3.30
CA LEU A 122 34.12 7.59 -2.47
C LEU A 122 35.31 6.90 -3.13
N GLY A 123 35.56 7.16 -4.42
CA GLY A 123 36.64 6.53 -5.20
C GLY A 123 36.54 5.00 -5.29
N LYS A 124 35.42 4.42 -4.84
CA LYS A 124 35.18 2.98 -4.76
C LYS A 124 33.70 2.71 -4.98
N SER A 125 33.40 1.72 -5.81
CA SER A 125 32.03 1.24 -5.99
C SER A 125 31.57 0.54 -4.72
N LEU A 126 30.45 0.98 -4.14
CA LEU A 126 29.83 0.33 -2.97
C LEU A 126 28.96 -0.86 -3.38
N VAL A 127 28.52 -0.89 -4.64
CA VAL A 127 27.74 -1.98 -5.23
C VAL A 127 28.56 -2.57 -6.39
N PRO A 128 28.71 -3.90 -6.51
CA PRO A 128 29.60 -4.50 -7.50
C PRO A 128 29.21 -4.20 -8.95
N ASP A 129 27.91 -4.11 -9.25
CA ASP A 129 27.39 -3.91 -10.59
C ASP A 129 25.98 -3.29 -10.56
N MET A 130 25.57 -2.68 -11.68
CA MET A 130 24.23 -2.10 -11.79
C MET A 130 23.14 -3.16 -11.58
N ALA A 131 23.29 -4.39 -12.08
CA ALA A 131 22.25 -5.40 -11.94
C ALA A 131 22.01 -5.77 -10.46
N THR A 132 23.05 -5.83 -9.64
CA THR A 132 22.94 -6.04 -8.19
C THR A 132 22.18 -4.90 -7.50
N ALA A 133 22.40 -3.64 -7.91
CA ALA A 133 21.62 -2.50 -7.40
C ALA A 133 20.12 -2.62 -7.67
N TRP A 134 19.76 -3.30 -8.76
CA TRP A 134 18.38 -3.56 -9.18
C TRP A 134 17.75 -4.75 -8.47
N PHE A 135 18.46 -5.88 -8.45
CA PHE A 135 17.91 -7.13 -7.94
C PHE A 135 17.77 -7.11 -6.42
N LEU A 136 18.66 -6.44 -5.69
CA LEU A 136 18.67 -6.53 -4.24
C LEU A 136 17.38 -6.00 -3.58
N PRO A 137 16.85 -4.81 -3.92
CA PRO A 137 15.57 -4.34 -3.40
C PRO A 137 14.40 -5.26 -3.78
N MET A 138 14.39 -5.79 -5.02
CA MET A 138 13.36 -6.72 -5.50
C MET A 138 13.41 -8.06 -4.76
N MET A 139 14.60 -8.56 -4.43
CA MET A 139 14.78 -9.80 -3.67
C MET A 139 14.32 -9.64 -2.23
N VAL A 140 14.61 -8.50 -1.60
CA VAL A 140 14.09 -8.18 -0.26
C VAL A 140 12.56 -8.12 -0.29
N ALA A 141 12.00 -7.44 -1.28
CA ALA A 141 10.56 -7.36 -1.51
C ALA A 141 9.93 -8.76 -1.72
N ALA A 142 10.55 -9.63 -2.53
CA ALA A 142 10.11 -11.00 -2.75
C ALA A 142 10.17 -11.85 -1.47
N GLY A 143 11.24 -11.71 -0.66
CA GLY A 143 11.34 -12.34 0.65
C GLY A 143 10.22 -11.91 1.60
N GLY A 144 9.90 -10.61 1.61
CA GLY A 144 8.79 -10.06 2.38
C GLY A 144 7.42 -10.59 1.95
N ILE A 145 7.21 -10.85 0.66
CA ILE A 145 5.98 -11.49 0.16
C ILE A 145 5.86 -12.91 0.70
N ILE A 146 6.95 -13.70 0.65
CA ILE A 146 6.94 -15.08 1.17
C ILE A 146 6.65 -15.07 2.67
N ALA A 147 7.30 -14.19 3.43
CA ALA A 147 7.05 -14.02 4.86
C ALA A 147 5.59 -13.63 5.14
N SER A 148 5.04 -12.70 4.36
CA SER A 148 3.64 -12.27 4.46
C SER A 148 2.66 -13.42 4.17
N ILE A 149 2.92 -14.25 3.16
CA ILE A 149 2.12 -15.44 2.85
C ILE A 149 2.11 -16.38 4.05
N ILE A 150 3.26 -16.66 4.65
CA ILE A 150 3.37 -17.51 5.84
C ILE A 150 2.61 -16.88 7.02
N GLY A 151 2.79 -15.59 7.25
CA GLY A 151 2.12 -14.85 8.32
C GLY A 151 0.59 -14.88 8.23
N VAL A 152 0.03 -14.82 7.02
CA VAL A 152 -1.42 -14.94 6.81
C VAL A 152 -1.95 -16.29 7.31
N PHE A 153 -1.25 -17.40 7.06
CA PHE A 153 -1.67 -18.72 7.54
C PHE A 153 -1.58 -18.87 9.07
N LEU A 154 -0.76 -18.03 9.71
CA LEU A 154 -0.62 -17.99 11.17
C LEU A 154 -1.72 -17.14 11.83
N VAL A 155 -2.49 -16.33 11.11
CA VAL A 155 -3.64 -15.63 11.68
C VAL A 155 -4.78 -16.62 11.89
N ARG A 156 -5.13 -16.90 13.15
CA ARG A 156 -6.31 -17.71 13.51
C ARG A 156 -7.00 -17.10 14.71
N VAL A 157 -8.30 -16.92 14.60
CA VAL A 157 -9.19 -16.52 15.69
C VAL A 157 -9.89 -17.79 16.21
N GLY A 158 -10.01 -17.94 17.52
CA GLY A 158 -10.76 -19.04 18.13
C GLY A 158 -12.27 -18.86 17.96
N GLU A 159 -13.07 -19.80 18.46
CA GLU A 159 -14.54 -19.76 18.35
C GLU A 159 -15.20 -18.63 19.15
N LYS A 160 -14.49 -18.06 20.14
CA LYS A 160 -15.00 -16.95 20.96
C LYS A 160 -14.64 -15.60 20.36
N VAL A 161 -15.66 -14.80 20.08
CA VAL A 161 -15.53 -13.43 19.57
C VAL A 161 -15.22 -12.49 20.74
N GLU A 162 -14.01 -12.60 21.28
CA GLU A 162 -13.49 -11.66 22.26
C GLU A 162 -12.56 -10.66 21.57
N MET A 163 -12.73 -9.37 21.86
CA MET A 163 -11.94 -8.28 21.25
C MET A 163 -10.43 -8.49 21.45
N GLY A 164 -10.03 -9.00 22.62
CA GLY A 164 -8.64 -9.35 22.90
C GLY A 164 -8.10 -10.50 22.04
N ALA A 165 -8.94 -11.48 21.71
CA ALA A 165 -8.57 -12.60 20.85
C ALA A 165 -8.38 -12.15 19.39
N LEU A 166 -9.24 -11.26 18.89
CA LEU A 166 -9.11 -10.65 17.56
C LEU A 166 -7.82 -9.84 17.43
N LEU A 167 -7.54 -8.97 18.40
CA LEU A 167 -6.33 -8.14 18.40
C LEU A 167 -5.06 -9.00 18.48
N ASN A 168 -5.07 -10.04 19.31
CA ASN A 168 -3.94 -10.96 19.43
C ASN A 168 -3.73 -11.79 18.14
N ALA A 169 -4.80 -12.17 17.44
CA ALA A 169 -4.69 -12.87 16.17
C ALA A 169 -4.04 -11.98 15.09
N LEU A 170 -4.43 -10.70 15.01
CA LEU A 170 -3.82 -9.73 14.10
C LEU A 170 -2.34 -9.49 14.44
N ARG A 171 -2.03 -9.27 15.73
CA ARG A 171 -0.64 -9.11 16.22
C ARG A 171 0.24 -10.32 15.91
N ARG A 172 -0.31 -11.53 16.05
CA ARG A 172 0.42 -12.76 15.72
C ARG A 172 0.80 -12.76 14.24
N GLY A 173 -0.12 -12.38 13.36
CA GLY A 173 0.17 -12.21 11.93
C GLY A 173 1.33 -11.22 11.70
N THR A 174 1.25 -10.02 12.28
CA THR A 174 2.25 -8.96 12.06
C THR A 174 3.63 -9.27 12.65
N PHE A 175 3.71 -9.98 13.78
CA PHE A 175 5.01 -10.34 14.37
C PHE A 175 5.62 -11.61 13.77
N SER A 176 4.84 -12.40 13.05
CA SER A 176 5.30 -13.63 12.42
C SER A 176 5.80 -13.45 10.99
N ALA A 177 5.35 -12.38 10.32
CA ALA A 177 5.82 -11.95 9.00
C ALA A 177 7.03 -11.02 9.15
#